data_AF-A0A7X9BAE5-F1
#
_entry.id   AF-A0A7X9BAE5-F1
#
_cell.length_a   1.000
_cell.length_b   1.000
_cell.length_c   1.000
_cell.angle_alpha   90.00
_cell.angle_beta   90.00
_cell.angle_gamma   90.00
#
_symmetry.space_group_name_H-M   'P 1'
#
loop_
_entity.id
_entity.type
_entity.pdbx_description
1 polymer ?
#
loop_
_entity_poly.entity_id
_entity_poly.type
_entity_poly.pdbx_seq_one_letter_code
_entity_poly.pdbx_strand_id
1 'polypeptide(L)'
;MTKDNSFDAVMARKSEIMKESVGIDYDLFESGTIAFDYERMMKETGYTLQQIEEIQKETNVGNTPLYELRNITKLARMFAPKGKGARIFIKDEASNPSGSFKARRAATAVYHAKKLGYEGVIAETSGNYGAAVASQAAMLGMKCIIVQECYDSQGKGQPEIIEKAR
;
A
#
# COMPACT_ATOMS: atom_id res chain seq x y z
N MET A 1 34.56 -11.86 6.64
CA MET A 1 34.58 -11.16 5.34
C MET A 1 33.53 -10.06 5.39
N THR A 2 33.93 -8.80 5.18
CA THR A 2 33.00 -7.67 5.07
C THR A 2 32.14 -7.85 3.82
N LYS A 3 30.81 -7.81 3.96
CA LYS A 3 29.87 -7.88 2.83
C LYS A 3 30.16 -6.72 1.87
N ASP A 4 30.36 -7.01 0.58
CA ASP A 4 30.45 -5.98 -0.45
C ASP A 4 29.08 -5.31 -0.58
N ASN A 5 29.04 -3.98 -0.42
CA ASN A 5 27.82 -3.17 -0.47
C ASN A 5 27.84 -2.18 -1.64
N SER A 6 28.71 -2.39 -2.64
CA SER A 6 28.62 -1.68 -3.92
C SER A 6 27.25 -1.93 -4.58
N PHE A 7 26.76 -0.95 -5.33
CA PHE A 7 25.44 -1.04 -5.99
C PHE A 7 25.32 -2.32 -6.82
N ASP A 8 26.31 -2.62 -7.65
CA ASP A 8 26.31 -3.81 -8.50
C ASP A 8 26.28 -5.10 -7.69
N ALA A 9 27.05 -5.18 -6.60
CA ALA A 9 27.05 -6.35 -5.71
C ALA A 9 25.72 -6.52 -4.96
N VAL A 10 25.04 -5.44 -4.58
CA VAL A 10 23.69 -5.50 -3.98
C VAL A 10 22.67 -5.94 -5.02
N MET A 11 22.71 -5.37 -6.22
CA MET A 11 21.80 -5.72 -7.31
C MET A 11 21.96 -7.17 -7.77
N ALA A 12 23.19 -7.70 -7.78
CA ALA A 12 23.45 -9.10 -8.07
C ALA A 12 22.80 -10.08 -7.07
N ARG A 13 22.56 -9.65 -5.82
CA ARG A 13 21.92 -10.44 -4.76
C ARG A 13 20.46 -10.06 -4.51
N LYS A 14 19.85 -9.26 -5.39
CA LYS A 14 18.48 -8.75 -5.21
C LYS A 14 17.48 -9.86 -4.87
N SER A 15 17.49 -10.98 -5.58
CA SER A 15 16.54 -12.08 -5.36
C SER A 15 16.69 -12.72 -3.98
N GLU A 16 17.94 -12.94 -3.53
CA GLU A 16 18.24 -13.46 -2.19
C GLU A 16 17.77 -12.48 -1.11
N ILE A 17 18.10 -11.19 -1.26
CA ILE A 17 17.67 -10.12 -0.33
C ILE A 17 16.15 -10.09 -0.25
N MET A 18 15.45 -10.16 -1.38
CA MET A 18 13.98 -10.16 -1.40
C MET A 18 13.41 -11.40 -0.71
N LYS A 19 13.97 -12.59 -0.95
CA LYS A 19 13.55 -13.83 -0.31
C LYS A 19 13.76 -13.78 1.21
N GLU A 20 14.92 -13.33 1.67
CA GLU A 20 15.22 -13.14 3.10
C GLU A 20 14.32 -12.08 3.75
N SER A 21 14.04 -10.98 3.04
CA SER A 21 13.29 -9.85 3.59
C SER A 21 11.78 -10.10 3.64
N VAL A 22 11.22 -10.70 2.59
CA VAL A 22 9.78 -10.98 2.50
C VAL A 22 9.44 -12.31 3.17
N GLY A 23 10.38 -13.25 3.23
CA GLY A 23 10.15 -14.59 3.76
C GLY A 23 9.25 -15.46 2.89
N ILE A 24 9.01 -15.06 1.63
CA ILE A 24 8.17 -15.78 0.67
C ILE A 24 9.02 -16.18 -0.54
N ASP A 25 8.98 -17.47 -0.87
CA ASP A 25 9.61 -18.04 -2.05
C ASP A 25 8.58 -18.13 -3.19
N TYR A 26 8.57 -17.14 -4.08
CA TYR A 26 7.54 -17.03 -5.11
C TYR A 26 7.56 -18.19 -6.12
N ASP A 27 8.72 -18.82 -6.31
CA ASP A 27 8.90 -19.98 -7.20
C ASP A 27 8.01 -21.16 -6.80
N LEU A 28 7.61 -21.25 -5.52
CA LEU A 28 6.71 -22.31 -5.02
C LEU A 28 5.27 -22.19 -5.51
N PHE A 29 4.88 -21.02 -6.03
CA PHE A 29 3.54 -20.75 -6.56
C PHE A 29 3.52 -20.74 -8.08
N GLU A 30 4.68 -20.75 -8.74
CA GLU A 30 4.78 -20.78 -10.19
C GLU A 30 4.65 -22.21 -10.73
N SER A 31 3.96 -22.36 -11.85
CA SER A 31 3.91 -23.61 -12.60
C SER A 31 3.94 -23.35 -14.11
N GLY A 32 4.83 -24.06 -14.81
CA GLY A 32 5.04 -23.85 -16.24
C GLY A 32 5.61 -22.44 -16.52
N THR A 33 5.14 -21.81 -17.61
CA THR A 33 5.68 -20.51 -18.07
C THR A 33 4.79 -19.30 -17.75
N ILE A 34 3.52 -19.51 -17.40
CA ILE A 34 2.54 -18.41 -17.23
C ILE A 34 1.58 -18.60 -16.05
N ALA A 35 1.61 -19.73 -15.35
CA ALA A 35 0.65 -19.99 -14.28
C ALA A 35 1.25 -19.67 -12.90
N PHE A 36 0.46 -19.00 -12.07
CA PHE A 36 0.80 -18.61 -10.70
C PHE A 36 -0.37 -18.91 -9.77
N ASP A 37 -0.14 -19.66 -8.69
CA ASP A 37 -1.16 -20.07 -7.72
C ASP A 37 -1.36 -19.00 -6.63
N TYR A 38 -2.16 -17.99 -6.97
CA TYR A 38 -2.51 -16.91 -6.04
C TYR A 38 -3.31 -17.40 -4.83
N GLU A 39 -4.15 -18.42 -5.00
CA GLU A 39 -4.98 -18.95 -3.92
C GLU A 39 -4.13 -19.60 -2.83
N ARG A 40 -3.14 -20.40 -3.25
CA ARG A 40 -2.18 -20.99 -2.32
C ARG A 40 -1.33 -19.91 -1.65
N MET A 41 -0.79 -18.95 -2.41
CA MET A 41 0.02 -17.87 -1.85
C MET A 41 -0.78 -17.09 -0.79
N MET A 42 -2.02 -16.69 -1.09
CA MET A 42 -2.85 -15.94 -0.16
C MET A 42 -3.18 -16.74 1.11
N LYS A 43 -3.44 -18.05 1.00
CA LYS A 43 -3.63 -18.92 2.17
C LYS A 43 -2.40 -19.00 3.07
N GLU A 44 -1.20 -18.93 2.49
CA GLU A 44 0.07 -19.03 3.21
C GLU A 44 0.52 -17.68 3.84
N THR A 45 -0.06 -16.53 3.44
CA THR A 45 0.32 -15.19 3.95
C THR A 45 0.01 -14.92 5.44
N GLY A 46 -0.66 -15.84 6.13
CA GLY A 46 -0.79 -15.84 7.59
C GLY A 46 -1.89 -14.94 8.18
N TYR A 47 -2.68 -14.25 7.35
CA TYR A 47 -3.84 -13.47 7.79
C TYR A 47 -5.08 -13.78 6.96
N THR A 48 -6.19 -14.06 7.64
CA THR A 48 -7.52 -14.13 7.03
C THR A 48 -8.06 -12.73 6.75
N LEU A 49 -9.04 -12.61 5.84
CA LEU A 49 -9.69 -11.33 5.56
C LEU A 49 -10.33 -10.73 6.82
N GLN A 50 -10.91 -11.55 7.68
CA GLN A 50 -11.51 -11.12 8.95
C GLN A 50 -10.47 -10.52 9.88
N GLN A 51 -9.30 -11.16 10.02
CA GLN A 51 -8.19 -10.62 10.81
C GLN A 51 -7.67 -9.30 10.22
N ILE A 52 -7.58 -9.19 8.90
CA ILE A 52 -7.20 -7.93 8.24
C ILE A 52 -8.21 -6.81 8.54
N GLU A 53 -9.51 -7.11 8.53
CA GLU A 53 -10.54 -6.14 8.91
C GLU A 53 -10.43 -5.73 10.38
N GLU A 54 -10.16 -6.66 11.29
CA GLU A 54 -9.95 -6.38 12.71
C GLU A 54 -8.74 -5.46 12.91
N ILE A 55 -7.60 -5.79 12.31
CA ILE A 55 -6.37 -4.98 12.35
C ILE A 55 -6.63 -3.56 11.82
N GLN A 56 -7.35 -3.42 10.70
CA GLN A 56 -7.68 -2.11 10.15
C GLN A 56 -8.61 -1.32 11.10
N LYS A 57 -9.58 -1.98 11.74
CA LYS A 57 -10.49 -1.33 12.69
C LYS A 57 -9.79 -0.79 13.93
N GLU A 58 -8.72 -1.43 14.42
CA GLU A 58 -7.94 -0.96 15.58
C GLU A 58 -7.43 0.48 15.42
N THR A 59 -7.24 0.92 14.17
CA THR A 59 -6.67 2.22 13.79
C THR A 59 -7.66 3.07 12.99
N ASN A 60 -8.97 2.80 13.14
CA ASN A 60 -10.05 3.50 12.44
C ASN A 60 -9.96 3.43 10.90
N VAL A 61 -9.30 2.41 10.35
CA VAL A 61 -9.22 2.17 8.91
C VAL A 61 -10.35 1.24 8.48
N GLY A 62 -10.94 1.53 7.32
CA GLY A 62 -12.05 0.76 6.76
C GLY A 62 -13.42 1.31 7.14
N ASN A 63 -14.47 0.51 6.93
CA ASN A 63 -15.88 0.91 7.05
C ASN A 63 -16.23 2.26 6.36
N THR A 64 -15.56 2.57 5.26
CA THR A 64 -15.72 3.82 4.53
C THR A 64 -17.11 3.90 3.87
N PRO A 65 -17.70 5.09 3.72
CA PRO A 65 -19.03 5.22 3.13
C PRO A 65 -19.13 4.76 1.67
N LEU A 66 -20.32 4.34 1.25
CA LEU A 66 -20.69 4.12 -0.15
C LEU A 66 -21.82 5.11 -0.52
N TYR A 67 -21.49 6.15 -1.28
CA TYR A 67 -22.47 7.18 -1.65
C TYR A 67 -22.98 6.96 -3.08
N GLU A 68 -24.30 7.04 -3.26
CA GLU A 68 -24.88 7.15 -4.61
C GLU A 68 -24.78 8.61 -5.08
N LEU A 69 -24.07 8.83 -6.18
CA LEU A 69 -23.92 10.15 -6.78
C LEU A 69 -25.13 10.45 -7.68
N ARG A 70 -26.26 10.81 -7.07
CA ARG A 70 -27.56 10.97 -7.76
C ARG A 70 -27.50 11.93 -8.95
N ASN A 71 -26.79 13.05 -8.82
CA ASN A 71 -26.66 14.04 -9.90
C ASN A 71 -25.80 13.52 -11.05
N ILE A 72 -24.69 12.82 -10.75
CA ILE A 72 -23.82 12.21 -11.76
C ILE A 72 -24.54 11.03 -12.44
N THR A 73 -25.31 10.26 -11.69
CA THR A 73 -26.20 9.20 -12.21
C THR A 73 -27.23 9.78 -13.18
N LYS A 74 -27.89 10.89 -12.82
CA LYS A 74 -28.83 11.59 -13.71
C LYS A 74 -28.14 12.06 -15.00
N LEU A 75 -26.95 12.66 -14.88
CA LEU A 75 -26.17 13.12 -16.03
C LEU A 75 -25.78 11.95 -16.96
N ALA A 76 -25.22 10.87 -16.42
CA ALA A 76 -24.83 9.70 -17.20
C ALA A 76 -26.01 9.08 -17.96
N ARG A 77 -27.20 9.06 -17.34
CA ARG A 77 -28.43 8.56 -17.95
C ARG A 77 -28.96 9.43 -19.09
N MET A 78 -28.65 10.73 -19.12
CA MET A 78 -29.03 11.60 -20.23
C MET A 78 -28.30 11.24 -21.53
N PHE A 79 -27.09 10.71 -21.44
CA PHE A 79 -26.25 10.36 -22.60
C PHE A 79 -26.28 8.87 -22.94
N ALA A 80 -26.84 8.02 -22.07
CA ALA A 80 -26.94 6.59 -22.30
C ALA A 80 -28.15 6.22 -23.20
N PRO A 81 -28.04 5.20 -24.08
CA PRO A 81 -29.18 4.65 -24.78
C PRO A 81 -30.27 4.19 -23.81
N LYS A 82 -31.53 4.19 -24.27
CA LYS A 82 -32.68 3.74 -23.48
C LYS A 82 -32.41 2.36 -22.86
N GLY A 83 -32.55 2.26 -21.54
CA GLY A 83 -32.32 1.03 -20.77
C GLY A 83 -30.86 0.70 -20.45
N LYS A 84 -29.88 1.53 -20.85
CA LYS A 84 -28.44 1.27 -20.63
C LYS A 84 -27.78 2.22 -19.61
N GLY A 85 -28.55 3.06 -18.93
CA GLY A 85 -28.01 4.03 -17.98
C GLY A 85 -27.70 3.45 -16.60
N ALA A 86 -26.42 3.46 -16.21
CA ALA A 86 -25.95 2.95 -14.93
C ALA A 86 -26.38 3.80 -13.72
N ARG A 87 -26.24 3.23 -12.51
CA ARG A 87 -26.20 3.96 -11.24
C ARG A 87 -24.73 4.14 -10.85
N ILE A 88 -24.36 5.34 -10.43
CA ILE A 88 -22.97 5.68 -10.12
C ILE A 88 -22.83 5.84 -8.62
N PHE A 89 -21.92 5.06 -8.05
CA PHE A 89 -21.57 5.08 -6.63
C PHE A 89 -20.10 5.41 -6.46
N ILE A 90 -19.77 6.01 -5.32
CA ILE A 90 -18.40 6.21 -4.87
C ILE A 90 -18.20 5.52 -3.52
N LYS A 91 -17.16 4.68 -3.45
CA LYS A 91 -16.63 4.16 -2.19
C LYS A 91 -15.62 5.19 -1.68
N ASP A 92 -15.98 5.92 -0.63
CA ASP A 92 -15.22 7.08 -0.18
C ASP A 92 -14.01 6.70 0.68
N GLU A 93 -12.95 6.22 0.03
CA GLU A 93 -11.70 5.85 0.68
C GLU A 93 -10.89 7.04 1.21
N ALA A 94 -11.27 8.27 0.86
CA ALA A 94 -10.67 9.47 1.44
C ALA A 94 -11.07 9.68 2.91
N SER A 95 -12.17 9.05 3.35
CA SER A 95 -12.62 9.07 4.75
C SER A 95 -11.72 8.27 5.72
N ASN A 96 -10.73 7.51 5.22
CA ASN A 96 -9.75 6.86 6.11
C ASN A 96 -8.85 7.92 6.80
N PRO A 97 -8.22 7.60 7.96
CA PRO A 97 -7.43 8.55 8.75
C PRO A 97 -6.33 9.31 8.02
N SER A 98 -5.72 8.70 6.99
CA SER A 98 -4.66 9.31 6.19
C SER A 98 -5.17 10.02 4.93
N GLY A 99 -6.48 10.17 4.76
CA GLY A 99 -7.09 10.82 3.59
C GLY A 99 -7.09 9.97 2.31
N SER A 100 -6.77 8.67 2.36
CA SER A 100 -6.83 7.80 1.18
C SER A 100 -6.88 6.31 1.52
N PHE A 101 -7.16 5.48 0.51
CA PHE A 101 -7.17 4.02 0.62
C PHE A 101 -5.82 3.42 1.09
N LYS A 102 -4.72 4.18 0.98
CA LYS A 102 -3.38 3.75 1.37
C LYS A 102 -3.27 3.42 2.87
N ALA A 103 -4.16 3.98 3.69
CA ALA A 103 -4.29 3.63 5.11
C ALA A 103 -4.51 2.12 5.32
N ARG A 104 -5.20 1.42 4.41
CA ARG A 104 -5.49 -0.02 4.52
C ARG A 104 -4.23 -0.87 4.57
N ARG A 105 -3.34 -0.68 3.59
CA ARG A 105 -2.06 -1.39 3.55
C ARG A 105 -1.15 -0.96 4.70
N ALA A 106 -1.12 0.34 5.01
CA ALA A 106 -0.28 0.86 6.09
C ALA A 106 -0.68 0.28 7.46
N ALA A 107 -1.99 0.17 7.75
CA ALA A 107 -2.49 -0.39 9.00
C ALA A 107 -1.96 -1.82 9.21
N THR A 108 -2.10 -2.68 8.18
CA THR A 108 -1.61 -4.06 8.23
C THR A 108 -0.09 -4.14 8.37
N ALA A 109 0.65 -3.34 7.60
CA ALA A 109 2.11 -3.38 7.63
C ALA A 109 2.69 -2.91 8.98
N VAL A 110 2.18 -1.80 9.50
CA VAL A 110 2.61 -1.24 10.79
C VAL A 110 2.20 -2.14 11.95
N TYR A 111 0.99 -2.69 11.93
CA TYR A 111 0.55 -3.69 12.90
C TYR A 111 1.49 -4.90 12.91
N HIS A 112 1.82 -5.44 11.73
CA HIS A 112 2.71 -6.60 11.62
C HIS A 112 4.12 -6.27 12.13
N ALA A 113 4.65 -5.10 11.79
CA ALA A 113 5.94 -4.65 12.31
C ALA A 113 5.95 -4.53 13.84
N LYS A 114 4.87 -3.99 14.43
CA LYS A 114 4.69 -3.96 15.89
C LYS A 114 4.64 -5.35 16.50
N LYS A 115 3.88 -6.26 15.89
CA LYS A 115 3.77 -7.67 16.32
C LYS A 115 5.11 -8.39 16.33
N LEU A 116 5.98 -8.08 15.37
CA LEU A 116 7.34 -8.62 15.28
C LEU A 116 8.34 -7.96 16.27
N GLY A 117 7.94 -6.91 16.98
CA GLY A 117 8.76 -6.25 17.99
C GLY A 117 9.74 -5.21 17.42
N TYR A 118 9.54 -4.73 16.18
CA TYR A 118 10.37 -3.65 15.65
C TYR A 118 10.12 -2.33 16.40
N GLU A 119 11.16 -1.51 16.58
CA GLU A 119 11.06 -0.21 17.25
C GLU A 119 10.28 0.85 16.44
N GLY A 120 10.18 0.64 15.13
CA GLY A 120 9.62 1.62 14.21
C GLY A 120 9.51 1.10 12.79
N VAL A 121 9.03 1.97 11.91
CA VAL A 121 8.84 1.69 10.48
C VAL A 121 9.52 2.76 9.64
N ILE A 122 9.94 2.36 8.44
CA ILE A 122 10.48 3.26 7.42
C ILE A 122 9.75 3.03 6.11
N ALA A 123 9.47 4.10 5.38
CA ALA A 123 8.94 4.02 4.02
C ALA A 123 9.60 5.10 3.14
N GLU A 124 9.88 4.73 1.90
CA GLU A 124 10.21 5.69 0.84
C GLU A 124 8.96 5.90 -0.03
N THR A 125 8.63 7.17 -0.30
CA THR A 125 7.42 7.54 -1.04
C THR A 125 7.33 9.05 -1.30
N SER A 126 6.75 9.39 -2.46
CA SER A 126 6.46 10.76 -2.88
C SER A 126 5.12 11.36 -2.40
N GLY A 127 4.42 10.75 -1.42
CA GLY A 127 3.17 11.34 -0.92
C GLY A 127 2.28 10.44 -0.04
N ASN A 128 1.05 10.18 -0.48
CA ASN A 128 -0.04 9.65 0.36
C ASN A 128 0.28 8.36 1.13
N TYR A 129 1.23 7.53 0.65
CA TYR A 129 1.62 6.32 1.41
C TYR A 129 2.41 6.69 2.65
N GLY A 130 3.27 7.71 2.57
CA GLY A 130 4.04 8.20 3.72
C GLY A 130 3.13 8.78 4.79
N ALA A 131 2.13 9.57 4.37
CA ALA A 131 1.07 10.03 5.26
C ALA A 131 0.30 8.87 5.92
N ALA A 132 0.02 7.79 5.16
CA ALA A 132 -0.60 6.59 5.69
C ALA A 132 0.30 5.88 6.72
N VAL A 133 1.56 5.60 6.40
CA VAL A 133 2.50 4.93 7.31
C VAL A 133 2.71 5.77 8.57
N ALA A 134 2.91 7.08 8.44
CA ALA A 134 3.05 7.99 9.57
C ALA A 134 1.78 8.03 10.45
N SER A 135 0.60 8.12 9.84
CA SER A 135 -0.68 8.08 10.56
C SER A 135 -0.84 6.79 11.36
N GLN A 136 -0.58 5.65 10.74
CA GLN A 136 -0.77 4.34 11.36
C GLN A 136 0.31 4.04 12.42
N ALA A 137 1.55 4.45 12.18
CA ALA A 137 2.63 4.39 13.17
C ALA A 137 2.32 5.24 14.40
N ALA A 138 1.82 6.46 14.22
CA ALA A 138 1.42 7.32 15.32
C ALA A 138 0.27 6.71 16.15
N MET A 139 -0.76 6.17 15.49
CA MET A 139 -1.89 5.49 16.17
C MET A 139 -1.45 4.24 16.95
N LEU A 140 -0.41 3.55 16.49
CA LEU A 140 0.11 2.34 17.13
C LEU A 140 1.31 2.60 18.08
N GLY A 141 1.74 3.85 18.25
CA GLY A 141 2.84 4.22 19.13
C GLY A 141 4.23 3.79 18.64
N MET A 142 4.43 3.70 17.32
CA MET A 142 5.70 3.33 16.70
C MET A 142 6.47 4.55 16.19
N LYS A 143 7.81 4.49 16.22
CA LYS A 143 8.66 5.47 15.53
C LYS A 143 8.44 5.35 14.01
N CYS A 144 8.50 6.47 13.29
CA CYS A 144 8.30 6.49 11.84
C CYS A 144 9.32 7.39 11.15
N ILE A 145 9.95 6.88 10.09
CA ILE A 145 10.80 7.65 9.19
C ILE A 145 10.19 7.57 7.79
N ILE A 146 9.88 8.73 7.19
CA ILE A 146 9.45 8.81 5.80
C ILE A 146 10.57 9.46 5.01
N VAL A 147 11.06 8.74 4.00
CA VAL A 147 12.05 9.24 3.05
C VAL A 147 11.28 9.68 1.80
N GLN A 148 11.50 10.91 1.38
CA GLN A 148 10.89 11.44 0.17
C GLN A 148 11.98 11.93 -0.78
N GLU A 149 12.13 11.20 -1.87
CA GLU A 149 13.02 11.55 -2.96
C GLU A 149 12.49 12.79 -3.69
N CYS A 150 13.22 13.89 -3.65
CA CYS A 150 12.80 15.14 -4.31
C CYS A 150 13.42 15.31 -5.71
N TYR A 151 14.51 14.58 -5.97
CA TYR A 151 15.33 14.70 -7.17
C TYR A 151 15.72 13.29 -7.66
N ASP A 152 15.79 13.13 -8.98
CA ASP A 152 16.36 11.93 -9.58
C ASP A 152 17.90 11.92 -9.47
N SER A 153 18.53 10.86 -10.00
CA SER A 153 19.99 10.71 -10.02
C SER A 153 20.75 11.82 -10.75
N GLN A 154 20.06 12.65 -11.54
CA GLN A 154 20.63 13.78 -12.28
C GLN A 154 20.32 15.14 -11.61
N GLY A 155 19.74 15.12 -10.40
CA GLY A 155 19.34 16.33 -9.69
C GLY A 155 18.11 17.01 -10.27
N LYS A 156 17.35 16.35 -11.15
CA LYS A 156 16.10 16.89 -11.70
C LYS A 156 14.95 16.52 -10.79
N GLY A 157 14.25 17.53 -10.27
CA GLY A 157 13.08 17.30 -9.45
C GLY A 157 11.82 17.08 -10.29
N GLN A 158 10.93 16.23 -9.79
CA GLN A 158 9.62 16.04 -10.39
C GLN A 158 8.69 17.16 -9.92
N PRO A 159 7.99 17.88 -10.82
CA PRO A 159 7.17 19.03 -10.45
C PRO A 159 6.17 18.75 -9.30
N GLU A 160 5.50 17.60 -9.33
CA GLU A 160 4.50 17.19 -8.34
C GLU A 160 5.10 16.77 -6.97
N ILE A 161 6.42 16.60 -6.91
CA ILE A 161 7.17 16.22 -5.70
C ILE A 161 7.86 17.43 -5.10
N ILE A 162 8.47 18.28 -5.94
CA ILE A 162 9.14 19.52 -5.47
C ILE A 162 8.17 20.41 -4.70
N GLU A 163 6.90 20.48 -5.11
CA GLU A 163 5.89 21.24 -4.39
C GLU A 163 5.72 20.77 -2.92
N LYS A 164 5.93 19.48 -2.66
CA LYS A 164 5.83 18.84 -1.34
C LYS A 164 7.13 18.86 -0.53
N ALA A 165 8.22 19.36 -1.12
CA ALA A 165 9.53 19.48 -0.46
C ALA A 165 9.67 20.80 0.34
N ARG A 166 8.63 21.65 0.31
CA ARG A 166 8.55 22.93 1.03
C ARG A 166 7.99 22.72 2.43
#